data_AF-A0A946WZJ0-F1
#
_entry.id   AF-A0A946WZJ0-F1
#
_cell.length_a   1.000
_cell.length_b   1.000
_cell.length_c   1.000
_cell.angle_alpha   90.00
_cell.angle_beta   90.00
_cell.angle_gamma   90.00
#
_symmetry.space_group_name_H-M   'P 1'
#
loop_
_entity.id
_entity.type
_entity.pdbx_description
1 polymer ?
#
loop_
_entity_poly.entity_id
_entity_poly.type
_entity_poly.pdbx_seq_one_letter_code
_entity_poly.pdbx_strand_id
1 'polypeptide(L)'
;MSWKLRLLMNMPKAYKRFLVKKPKVCDGRTMDSGMQILLYFIEQRRKDIDYSTVKPETMRNYYNELAGTLEKKPPSIEHKDHSLQVSDQQITIREYIPSDSDNDGRSLLYFHGGGFCIGSIKTHDIVCKFLAKLLNWKVFSVEYRLAPEYPFPIPLEDCDKAMDWLIDNADKLKIDPNRISVGGDSAGGNLSACLCIKRQEEGKSMPERQLLLYPGIDSKGEHLSLKTLNEGYFLTQAIMDWFGNNYLTEKDHDNIYVAPLKYETPEKLPPAVIITAGFDPLRDEGQAYALFLKNAGVKVFEKEYEGMIHGFMNFTIEPTNYKAFIEIAEEFKNIA
;
A
#
# COMPACT_ATOMS: atom_id res chain seq x y z
N MET A 1 -10.33 15.43 13.76
CA MET A 1 -8.97 16.01 13.57
C MET A 1 -8.93 17.43 14.11
N SER A 2 -7.84 17.87 14.74
CA SER A 2 -7.77 19.26 15.22
C SER A 2 -7.71 20.22 14.02
N TRP A 3 -8.53 21.27 14.03
CA TRP A 3 -8.49 22.35 13.04
C TRP A 3 -7.09 22.96 12.90
N LYS A 4 -6.29 22.90 13.98
CA LYS A 4 -4.87 23.29 14.03
C LYS A 4 -4.02 22.54 13.00
N LEU A 5 -4.15 21.21 12.90
CA LEU A 5 -3.38 20.42 11.93
C LEU A 5 -3.74 20.81 10.49
N ARG A 6 -5.02 21.02 10.19
CA ARG A 6 -5.46 21.49 8.86
C ARG A 6 -4.85 22.85 8.50
N LEU A 7 -4.83 23.78 9.45
CA LEU A 7 -4.23 25.09 9.26
C LEU A 7 -2.72 24.97 8.97
N LEU A 8 -2.00 24.17 9.75
CA LEU A 8 -0.56 23.93 9.57
C LEU A 8 -0.23 23.31 8.21
N MET A 9 -0.99 22.31 7.77
CA MET A 9 -0.75 21.62 6.49
C MET A 9 -1.02 22.52 5.27
N ASN A 10 -1.87 23.54 5.43
CA ASN A 10 -2.15 24.53 4.38
C ASN A 10 -1.11 25.66 4.30
N MET A 11 -0.18 25.76 5.26
CA MET A 11 0.82 26.82 5.26
C MET A 11 1.90 26.60 4.18
N PRO A 12 2.49 27.68 3.63
CA PRO A 12 3.58 27.59 2.68
C PRO A 12 4.76 26.77 3.22
N LYS A 13 5.48 26.09 2.32
CA LYS A 13 6.62 25.22 2.69
C LYS A 13 7.68 25.94 3.52
N ALA A 14 7.98 27.20 3.20
CA ALA A 14 8.92 28.03 3.96
C ALA A 14 8.50 28.21 5.43
N TYR A 15 7.20 28.37 5.69
CA TYR A 15 6.68 28.51 7.05
C TYR A 15 6.72 27.18 7.82
N LYS A 16 6.36 26.07 7.16
CA LYS A 16 6.47 24.73 7.76
C LYS A 16 7.94 24.41 8.14
N ARG A 17 8.90 24.78 7.29
CA ARG A 17 10.34 24.67 7.59
C ARG A 17 10.75 25.49 8.81
N PHE A 18 10.25 26.72 8.94
CA PHE A 18 10.51 27.56 10.12
C PHE A 18 9.96 26.93 11.41
N LEU A 19 8.73 26.39 11.37
CA LEU A 19 8.09 25.76 12.55
C LEU A 19 8.82 24.52 13.04
N VAL A 20 9.36 23.70 12.13
CA VAL A 20 10.07 22.46 12.45
C VAL A 20 11.36 22.74 13.24
N LYS A 21 11.95 23.93 13.12
CA LYS A 21 13.24 24.39 13.70
C LYS A 21 14.46 23.55 13.31
N LYS A 22 14.44 22.23 13.55
CA LYS A 22 15.50 21.28 13.21
C LYS A 22 14.91 20.15 12.33
N PRO A 23 15.29 20.08 11.04
CA PRO A 23 14.90 18.97 10.18
C PRO A 23 15.41 17.63 10.73
N LYS A 24 14.58 16.60 10.68
CA LYS A 24 15.01 15.22 10.89
C LYS A 24 15.86 14.79 9.70
N VAL A 25 17.05 14.29 10.00
CA VAL A 25 18.03 13.78 9.02
C VAL A 25 18.42 12.37 9.44
N CYS A 26 18.33 11.42 8.52
CA CYS A 26 18.74 10.03 8.70
C CYS A 26 19.21 9.49 7.35
N ASP A 27 20.24 8.64 7.32
CA ASP A 27 20.80 8.04 6.09
C ASP A 27 21.02 9.04 4.94
N GLY A 28 21.51 10.24 5.26
CA GLY A 28 21.75 11.31 4.28
C GLY A 28 20.50 12.00 3.73
N ARG A 29 19.29 11.61 4.16
CA ARG A 29 18.01 12.18 3.72
C ARG A 29 17.52 13.24 4.69
N THR A 30 16.73 14.19 4.19
CA THR A 30 16.07 15.21 5.03
C THR A 30 14.56 15.07 4.90
N MET A 31 13.87 14.93 6.03
CA MET A 31 12.41 14.75 6.07
C MET A 31 11.70 16.00 5.55
N ASP A 32 10.63 15.82 4.77
CA ASP A 32 9.79 16.94 4.38
C ASP A 32 9.16 17.58 5.62
N SER A 33 9.24 18.92 5.69
CA SER A 33 8.74 19.67 6.85
C SER A 33 7.26 19.44 7.16
N GLY A 34 6.41 19.25 6.14
CA GLY A 34 5.00 18.93 6.35
C GLY A 34 4.84 17.53 6.92
N MET A 35 5.63 16.59 6.43
CA MET A 35 5.64 15.22 6.92
C MET A 35 6.18 15.11 8.35
N GLN A 36 7.18 15.91 8.72
CA GLN A 36 7.67 15.98 10.10
C GLN A 36 6.63 16.55 11.08
N ILE A 37 5.86 17.56 10.66
CA ILE A 37 4.74 18.07 11.46
C ILE A 37 3.67 16.98 11.60
N LEU A 38 3.29 16.34 10.50
CA LEU A 38 2.28 15.28 10.51
C LEU A 38 2.70 14.12 11.41
N LEU A 39 3.93 13.65 11.26
CA LEU A 39 4.54 12.59 12.07
C LEU A 39 4.42 12.93 13.56
N TYR A 40 4.78 14.16 13.97
CA TYR A 40 4.62 14.58 15.36
C TYR A 40 3.18 14.39 15.87
N PHE A 41 2.17 14.82 15.11
CA PHE A 41 0.77 14.65 15.53
C PHE A 41 0.33 13.19 15.57
N ILE A 42 0.85 12.34 14.68
CA ILE A 42 0.53 10.91 14.69
C ILE A 42 1.18 10.22 15.90
N GLU A 43 2.47 10.45 16.13
CA GLU A 43 3.21 9.88 17.27
C GLU A 43 2.57 10.29 18.61
N GLN A 44 2.16 11.56 18.76
CA GLN A 44 1.46 12.00 19.97
C GLN A 44 0.12 11.30 20.22
N ARG A 45 -0.54 10.77 19.18
CA ARG A 45 -1.79 9.99 19.31
C ARG A 45 -1.54 8.53 19.59
N ARG A 46 -0.33 8.02 19.32
CA ARG A 46 0.04 6.61 19.47
C ARG A 46 0.88 6.35 20.72
N LYS A 47 1.39 7.40 21.38
CA LYS A 47 2.31 7.32 22.51
C LYS A 47 1.88 6.39 23.66
N ASP A 48 0.57 6.21 23.84
CA ASP A 48 0.00 5.42 24.94
C ASP A 48 -0.41 4.00 24.49
N ILE A 49 -0.14 3.63 23.23
CA ILE A 49 -0.41 2.28 22.71
C ILE A 49 0.74 1.36 23.11
N ASP A 50 0.42 0.33 23.89
CA ASP A 50 1.34 -0.77 24.18
C ASP A 50 1.17 -1.89 23.16
N TYR A 51 2.10 -1.98 22.21
CA TYR A 51 2.08 -3.00 21.16
C TYR A 51 2.33 -4.42 21.68
N SER A 52 2.78 -4.61 22.92
CA SER A 52 2.92 -5.95 23.48
C SER A 52 1.58 -6.56 23.95
N THR A 53 0.57 -5.72 24.19
CA THR A 53 -0.72 -6.12 24.77
C THR A 53 -1.95 -5.70 23.97
N VAL A 54 -1.82 -4.74 23.05
CA VAL A 54 -2.95 -4.21 22.29
C VAL A 54 -3.61 -5.28 21.40
N LYS A 55 -4.94 -5.35 21.45
CA LYS A 55 -5.73 -6.28 20.65
C LYS A 55 -5.91 -5.78 19.21
N PRO A 56 -5.93 -6.67 18.21
CA PRO A 56 -6.20 -6.31 16.81
C PRO A 56 -7.47 -5.49 16.60
N GLU A 57 -8.56 -5.85 17.27
CA GLU A 57 -9.84 -5.11 17.20
C GLU A 57 -9.70 -3.64 17.63
N THR A 58 -8.96 -3.37 18.72
CA THR A 58 -8.71 -2.01 19.20
C THR A 58 -7.95 -1.19 18.16
N MET A 59 -6.93 -1.78 17.55
CA MET A 59 -6.17 -1.14 16.49
C MET A 59 -7.02 -0.91 15.23
N ARG A 60 -7.82 -1.88 14.80
CA ARG A 60 -8.74 -1.74 13.66
C ARG A 60 -9.72 -0.59 13.86
N ASN A 61 -10.37 -0.53 15.03
CA ASN A 61 -11.30 0.55 15.37
C ASN A 61 -10.60 1.91 15.34
N TYR A 62 -9.42 2.02 15.95
CA TYR A 62 -8.62 3.25 15.93
C TYR A 62 -8.32 3.73 14.49
N TYR A 63 -7.86 2.85 13.60
CA TYR A 63 -7.59 3.26 12.21
C TYR A 63 -8.87 3.58 11.42
N ASN A 64 -9.95 2.83 11.62
CA ASN A 64 -11.25 3.09 10.99
C ASN A 64 -11.89 4.42 11.43
N GLU A 65 -11.62 4.87 12.65
CA GLU A 65 -12.01 6.21 13.14
C GLU A 65 -11.15 7.33 12.53
N LEU A 66 -9.90 7.02 12.18
CA LEU A 66 -8.99 7.97 11.53
C LEU A 66 -9.17 8.08 10.01
N ALA A 67 -9.86 7.13 9.37
CA ALA A 67 -10.23 7.18 7.96
C ALA A 67 -10.88 8.54 7.61
N GLY A 68 -10.53 9.15 6.48
CA GLY A 68 -11.04 10.47 6.11
C GLY A 68 -10.37 11.64 6.84
N THR A 69 -9.69 11.41 7.96
CA THR A 69 -9.23 12.52 8.79
C THR A 69 -7.99 13.18 8.22
N LEU A 70 -7.02 12.44 7.67
CA LEU A 70 -5.75 12.93 7.13
C LEU A 70 -5.80 13.27 5.63
N GLU A 71 -6.98 13.61 5.14
CA GLU A 71 -7.23 13.83 3.72
C GLU A 71 -7.54 15.29 3.41
N LYS A 72 -7.21 15.71 2.19
CA LYS A 72 -7.55 17.05 1.71
C LYS A 72 -8.13 16.97 0.30
N LYS A 73 -9.38 17.44 0.19
CA LYS A 73 -10.13 17.55 -1.07
C LYS A 73 -10.11 16.22 -1.87
N PRO A 74 -10.64 15.12 -1.30
CA PRO A 74 -10.79 13.86 -2.03
C PRO A 74 -11.50 14.11 -3.38
N PRO A 75 -11.08 13.41 -4.45
CA PRO A 75 -11.87 13.32 -5.67
C PRO A 75 -13.30 12.83 -5.36
N SER A 76 -14.29 13.39 -6.06
CA SER A 76 -15.62 12.80 -6.10
C SER A 76 -15.60 11.68 -7.14
N ILE A 77 -15.79 10.45 -6.67
CA ILE A 77 -15.77 9.22 -7.47
C ILE A 77 -16.96 8.40 -7.01
N GLU A 78 -17.79 7.97 -7.96
CA GLU A 78 -18.87 7.03 -7.70
C GLU A 78 -18.26 5.69 -7.29
N HIS A 79 -18.87 5.02 -6.31
CA HIS A 79 -18.45 3.68 -5.92
C HIS A 79 -19.64 2.78 -5.65
N LYS A 80 -19.41 1.48 -5.84
CA LYS A 80 -20.38 0.42 -5.62
C LYS A 80 -19.70 -0.75 -4.93
N ASP A 81 -20.37 -1.34 -3.95
CA ASP A 81 -19.89 -2.52 -3.25
C ASP A 81 -20.47 -3.80 -3.89
N HIS A 82 -19.60 -4.80 -4.06
CA HIS A 82 -19.93 -6.15 -4.50
C HIS A 82 -19.59 -7.15 -3.39
N SER A 83 -20.34 -8.24 -3.31
CA SER A 83 -20.07 -9.33 -2.37
C SER A 83 -19.39 -10.48 -3.10
N LEU A 84 -18.27 -10.94 -2.57
CA LEU A 84 -17.53 -12.11 -3.03
C LEU A 84 -17.55 -13.19 -1.95
N GLN A 85 -18.03 -14.37 -2.31
CA GLN A 85 -17.97 -15.55 -1.44
C GLN A 85 -16.52 -16.06 -1.36
N VAL A 86 -15.97 -16.15 -0.15
CA VAL A 86 -14.67 -16.76 0.14
C VAL A 86 -14.85 -17.83 1.22
N SER A 87 -14.69 -19.10 0.84
CA SER A 87 -14.98 -20.21 1.76
C SER A 87 -16.44 -20.11 2.26
N ASP A 88 -16.63 -20.11 3.57
CA ASP A 88 -17.87 -19.99 4.33
C ASP A 88 -18.26 -18.54 4.64
N GLN A 89 -17.49 -17.55 4.16
CA GLN A 89 -17.72 -16.12 4.42
C GLN A 89 -17.89 -15.30 3.15
N GLN A 90 -18.29 -14.04 3.32
CA GLN A 90 -18.33 -13.06 2.24
C GLN A 90 -17.41 -11.89 2.57
N ILE A 91 -16.62 -11.49 1.58
CA ILE A 91 -15.82 -10.26 1.62
C ILE A 91 -16.39 -9.24 0.64
N THR A 92 -16.11 -7.97 0.91
CA THR A 92 -16.55 -6.86 0.06
C THR A 92 -15.48 -6.52 -0.97
N ILE A 93 -15.88 -6.26 -2.21
CA ILE A 93 -15.06 -5.59 -3.21
C ILE A 93 -15.72 -4.25 -3.53
N ARG A 94 -15.04 -3.14 -3.25
CA ARG A 94 -15.52 -1.80 -3.61
C ARG A 94 -14.99 -1.40 -4.98
N GLU A 95 -15.89 -1.29 -5.95
CA GLU A 95 -15.64 -0.74 -7.28
C GLU A 95 -15.71 0.79 -7.22
N TYR A 96 -14.65 1.46 -7.67
CA TYR A 96 -14.59 2.90 -7.88
C TYR A 96 -14.67 3.19 -9.38
N ILE A 97 -15.63 4.01 -9.78
CA ILE A 97 -15.98 4.28 -11.17
C ILE A 97 -15.56 5.71 -11.51
N PRO A 98 -14.50 5.91 -12.33
CA PRO A 98 -14.12 7.25 -12.75
C PRO A 98 -15.21 7.87 -13.65
N SER A 99 -15.31 9.19 -13.64
CA SER A 99 -16.37 9.93 -14.33
C SER A 99 -16.28 9.90 -15.85
N ASP A 100 -15.08 9.69 -16.40
CA ASP A 100 -14.85 9.81 -17.83
C ASP A 100 -15.20 8.48 -18.52
N SER A 101 -16.11 8.56 -19.50
CA SER A 101 -16.74 7.40 -20.15
C SER A 101 -15.82 6.55 -21.03
N ASP A 102 -14.60 7.04 -21.31
CA ASP A 102 -13.62 6.37 -22.17
C ASP A 102 -12.64 5.50 -21.35
N ASN A 103 -13.17 4.60 -20.50
CA ASN A 103 -12.32 3.56 -19.93
C ASN A 103 -11.91 2.59 -21.04
N ASP A 104 -10.61 2.43 -21.26
CA ASP A 104 -10.03 1.59 -22.32
C ASP A 104 -10.05 0.09 -21.99
N GLY A 105 -10.86 -0.31 -21.01
CA GLY A 105 -10.98 -1.66 -20.47
C GLY A 105 -10.03 -1.94 -19.31
N ARG A 106 -9.02 -1.09 -19.04
CA ARG A 106 -8.10 -1.30 -17.91
C ARG A 106 -8.79 -1.17 -16.57
N SER A 107 -8.27 -1.94 -15.62
CA SER A 107 -8.68 -1.87 -14.23
C SER A 107 -7.50 -2.13 -13.29
N LEU A 108 -7.69 -1.77 -12.03
CA LEU A 108 -6.74 -2.01 -10.95
C LEU A 108 -7.44 -2.74 -9.81
N LEU A 109 -7.00 -3.95 -9.51
CA LEU A 109 -7.34 -4.67 -8.28
C LEU A 109 -6.40 -4.18 -7.17
N TYR A 110 -6.96 -3.53 -6.14
CA TYR A 110 -6.20 -2.85 -5.09
C TYR A 110 -6.31 -3.56 -3.74
N PHE A 111 -5.17 -3.78 -3.10
CA PHE A 111 -5.07 -4.37 -1.76
C PHE A 111 -4.57 -3.31 -0.79
N HIS A 112 -5.33 -3.08 0.28
CA HIS A 112 -4.99 -2.06 1.27
C HIS A 112 -3.78 -2.46 2.13
N GLY A 113 -3.06 -1.49 2.66
CA GLY A 113 -2.02 -1.73 3.66
C GLY A 113 -2.59 -1.97 5.06
N GLY A 114 -1.67 -2.17 6.02
CA GLY A 114 -2.03 -2.40 7.43
C GLY A 114 -1.47 -3.66 8.04
N GLY A 115 -0.30 -4.13 7.59
CA GLY A 115 0.39 -5.28 8.16
C GLY A 115 -0.48 -6.53 8.29
N PHE A 116 -1.40 -6.72 7.34
CA PHE A 116 -2.36 -7.85 7.28
C PHE A 116 -3.37 -7.92 8.46
N CYS A 117 -3.27 -7.02 9.44
CA CYS A 117 -4.04 -7.05 10.68
C CYS A 117 -5.01 -5.88 10.85
N ILE A 118 -4.74 -4.76 10.16
CA ILE A 118 -5.57 -3.55 10.16
C ILE A 118 -5.79 -3.08 8.72
N GLY A 119 -6.49 -1.95 8.57
CA GLY A 119 -6.89 -1.43 7.27
C GLY A 119 -8.28 -1.92 6.87
N SER A 120 -8.79 -1.35 5.77
CA SER A 120 -10.10 -1.63 5.18
C SER A 120 -10.25 -0.77 3.91
N ILE A 121 -11.24 -1.08 3.08
CA ILE A 121 -11.74 -0.24 1.98
C ILE A 121 -12.07 1.18 2.45
N LYS A 122 -12.47 1.36 3.72
CA LYS A 122 -12.77 2.67 4.31
C LYS A 122 -11.50 3.46 4.58
N THR A 123 -10.48 2.84 5.14
CA THR A 123 -9.22 3.52 5.50
C THR A 123 -8.39 3.93 4.28
N HIS A 124 -8.55 3.22 3.15
CA HIS A 124 -7.82 3.45 1.90
C HIS A 124 -8.70 4.03 0.79
N ASP A 125 -9.91 4.49 1.12
CA ASP A 125 -10.87 5.08 0.18
C ASP A 125 -10.24 6.25 -0.61
N ILE A 126 -9.46 7.09 0.06
CA ILE A 126 -8.76 8.21 -0.59
C ILE A 126 -7.77 7.78 -1.66
N VAL A 127 -7.00 6.72 -1.39
CA VAL A 127 -5.98 6.22 -2.30
C VAL A 127 -6.66 5.69 -3.56
N CYS A 128 -7.70 4.86 -3.38
CA CYS A 128 -8.48 4.31 -4.48
C CYS A 128 -9.16 5.39 -5.32
N LYS A 129 -9.72 6.44 -4.69
CA LYS A 129 -10.33 7.57 -5.40
C LYS A 129 -9.32 8.36 -6.23
N PHE A 130 -8.11 8.59 -5.70
CA PHE A 130 -7.06 9.26 -6.48
C PHE A 130 -6.56 8.39 -7.62
N LEU A 131 -6.33 7.09 -7.39
CA LEU A 131 -5.91 6.17 -8.44
C LEU A 131 -6.97 6.05 -9.54
N ALA A 132 -8.25 5.87 -9.20
CA ALA A 132 -9.35 5.81 -10.16
C ALA A 132 -9.40 7.08 -11.02
N LYS A 133 -9.31 8.26 -10.39
CA LYS A 133 -9.30 9.55 -11.09
C LYS A 133 -8.10 9.72 -12.01
N LEU A 134 -6.88 9.46 -11.53
CA LEU A 134 -5.65 9.80 -12.24
C LEU A 134 -5.32 8.79 -13.34
N LEU A 135 -5.61 7.50 -13.11
CA LEU A 135 -5.47 6.46 -14.11
C LEU A 135 -6.61 6.54 -15.14
N ASN A 136 -7.78 7.06 -14.74
CA ASN A 136 -9.03 6.91 -15.47
C ASN A 136 -9.39 5.43 -15.70
N TRP A 137 -9.12 4.59 -14.70
CA TRP A 137 -9.42 3.16 -14.69
C TRP A 137 -10.40 2.87 -13.57
N LYS A 138 -11.18 1.79 -13.71
CA LYS A 138 -11.92 1.23 -12.58
C LYS A 138 -10.93 0.68 -11.55
N VAL A 139 -11.15 0.99 -10.28
CA VAL A 139 -10.37 0.43 -9.16
C VAL A 139 -11.27 -0.46 -8.33
N PHE A 140 -10.80 -1.65 -7.98
CA PHE A 140 -11.52 -2.64 -7.17
C PHE A 140 -10.74 -2.86 -5.88
N SER A 141 -11.17 -2.26 -4.77
CA SER A 141 -10.51 -2.43 -3.48
C SER A 141 -11.08 -3.64 -2.75
N VAL A 142 -10.22 -4.56 -2.32
CA VAL A 142 -10.63 -5.81 -1.66
C VAL A 142 -10.60 -5.65 -0.14
N GLU A 143 -11.71 -5.98 0.53
CA GLU A 143 -11.80 -6.13 1.99
C GLU A 143 -11.39 -7.56 2.38
N TYR A 144 -10.13 -7.92 2.14
CA TYR A 144 -9.64 -9.27 2.42
C TYR A 144 -9.65 -9.56 3.93
N ARG A 145 -9.78 -10.84 4.31
CA ARG A 145 -9.84 -11.23 5.72
C ARG A 145 -8.51 -10.96 6.43
N LEU A 146 -8.56 -10.52 7.69
CA LEU A 146 -7.39 -10.03 8.42
C LEU A 146 -6.90 -11.02 9.49
N ALA A 147 -5.61 -10.97 9.74
CA ALA A 147 -4.95 -11.66 10.83
C ALA A 147 -5.19 -10.94 12.17
N PRO A 148 -5.21 -11.66 13.32
CA PRO A 148 -4.85 -13.08 13.50
C PRO A 148 -5.99 -14.07 13.26
N GLU A 149 -7.22 -13.63 13.02
CA GLU A 149 -8.36 -14.53 12.75
C GLU A 149 -8.15 -15.33 11.46
N TYR A 150 -7.49 -14.70 10.49
CA TYR A 150 -7.13 -15.27 9.20
C TYR A 150 -5.66 -14.99 8.90
N PRO A 151 -4.71 -15.74 9.48
CA PRO A 151 -3.28 -15.55 9.28
C PRO A 151 -2.85 -16.02 7.87
N PHE A 152 -1.55 -15.92 7.57
CA PHE A 152 -0.99 -16.47 6.32
C PHE A 152 -1.42 -17.93 6.11
N PRO A 153 -1.83 -18.34 4.89
CA PRO A 153 -1.87 -17.59 3.63
C PRO A 153 -3.22 -16.95 3.28
N ILE A 154 -4.20 -16.93 4.19
CA ILE A 154 -5.60 -16.61 3.89
C ILE A 154 -5.81 -15.25 3.19
N PRO A 155 -5.17 -14.14 3.62
CA PRO A 155 -5.34 -12.86 2.92
C PRO A 155 -4.94 -12.89 1.44
N LEU A 156 -3.88 -13.65 1.10
CA LEU A 156 -3.44 -13.82 -0.29
C LEU A 156 -4.42 -14.67 -1.10
N GLU A 157 -4.98 -15.72 -0.50
CA GLU A 157 -6.01 -16.54 -1.14
C GLU A 157 -7.28 -15.75 -1.44
N ASP A 158 -7.68 -14.84 -0.55
CA ASP A 158 -8.81 -13.93 -0.78
C ASP A 158 -8.54 -12.97 -1.94
N CYS A 159 -7.30 -12.47 -2.06
CA CYS A 159 -6.88 -11.62 -3.17
C CYS A 159 -6.86 -12.37 -4.52
N ASP A 160 -6.40 -13.62 -4.53
CA ASP A 160 -6.42 -14.48 -5.74
C ASP A 160 -7.87 -14.78 -6.18
N LYS A 161 -8.77 -15.07 -5.22
CA LYS A 161 -10.21 -15.23 -5.52
C LYS A 161 -10.85 -13.96 -6.06
N ALA A 162 -10.42 -12.78 -5.57
CA ALA A 162 -10.90 -11.51 -6.11
C ALA A 162 -10.44 -11.28 -7.56
N MET A 163 -9.22 -11.69 -7.91
CA MET A 163 -8.73 -11.66 -9.29
C MET A 163 -9.57 -12.57 -10.20
N ASP A 164 -9.83 -13.82 -9.78
CA ASP A 164 -10.68 -14.74 -10.54
C ASP A 164 -12.11 -14.19 -10.70
N TRP A 165 -12.67 -13.60 -9.64
CA TRP A 165 -14.00 -12.99 -9.70
C TRP A 165 -14.09 -11.83 -10.70
N LEU A 166 -13.05 -10.98 -10.79
CA LEU A 166 -13.00 -9.91 -11.79
C LEU A 166 -12.96 -10.47 -13.22
N ILE A 167 -12.14 -11.50 -13.44
CA ILE A 167 -12.05 -12.17 -14.74
C ILE A 167 -13.41 -12.76 -15.14
N ASP A 168 -14.05 -13.50 -14.23
CA ASP A 168 -15.34 -14.16 -14.47
C ASP A 168 -16.51 -13.18 -14.68
N ASN A 169 -16.37 -11.94 -14.20
CA ASN A 169 -17.40 -10.90 -14.30
C ASN A 169 -17.02 -9.74 -15.23
N ALA A 170 -15.96 -9.88 -16.03
CA ALA A 170 -15.37 -8.79 -16.80
C ALA A 170 -16.38 -8.06 -17.71
N ASP A 171 -17.24 -8.80 -18.41
CA ASP A 171 -18.30 -8.24 -19.27
C ASP A 171 -19.30 -7.36 -18.48
N LYS A 172 -19.77 -7.86 -17.32
CA LYS A 172 -20.71 -7.13 -16.46
C LYS A 172 -20.06 -5.88 -15.86
N LEU A 173 -18.78 -5.99 -15.54
CA LEU A 173 -17.96 -4.92 -14.99
C LEU A 173 -17.44 -3.97 -16.08
N LYS A 174 -17.63 -4.27 -17.37
CA LYS A 174 -17.11 -3.49 -18.50
C LYS A 174 -15.59 -3.24 -18.38
N ILE A 175 -14.85 -4.29 -18.09
CA ILE A 175 -13.38 -4.32 -18.05
C ILE A 175 -12.86 -5.41 -19.00
N ASP A 176 -11.61 -5.29 -19.43
CA ASP A 176 -10.93 -6.33 -20.20
C ASP A 176 -10.21 -7.29 -19.23
N PRO A 177 -10.52 -8.59 -19.23
CA PRO A 177 -9.93 -9.55 -18.30
C PRO A 177 -8.42 -9.73 -18.48
N ASN A 178 -7.85 -9.34 -19.62
CA ASN A 178 -6.40 -9.39 -19.89
C ASN A 178 -5.67 -8.10 -19.51
N ARG A 179 -6.41 -7.07 -19.05
CA ARG A 179 -5.88 -5.74 -18.73
C ARG A 179 -6.22 -5.33 -17.30
N ILE A 180 -6.24 -6.32 -16.42
CA ILE A 180 -6.37 -6.15 -14.97
C ILE A 180 -4.97 -6.02 -14.38
N SER A 181 -4.69 -4.87 -13.79
CA SER A 181 -3.48 -4.63 -13.02
C SER A 181 -3.71 -4.94 -11.55
N VAL A 182 -2.64 -5.21 -10.79
CA VAL A 182 -2.72 -5.33 -9.32
C VAL A 182 -1.92 -4.21 -8.66
N GLY A 183 -2.30 -3.84 -7.44
CA GLY A 183 -1.53 -2.86 -6.69
C GLY A 183 -1.95 -2.76 -5.25
N GLY A 184 -1.08 -2.15 -4.45
CA GLY A 184 -1.34 -2.00 -3.04
C GLY A 184 -0.19 -1.32 -2.32
N ASP A 185 -0.43 -1.00 -1.06
CA ASP A 185 0.52 -0.30 -0.23
C ASP A 185 0.94 -1.12 1.00
N SER A 186 2.21 -1.05 1.40
CA SER A 186 2.73 -1.79 2.56
C SER A 186 2.45 -3.31 2.42
N ALA A 187 1.69 -3.89 3.34
CA ALA A 187 1.18 -5.26 3.26
C ALA A 187 0.37 -5.54 1.98
N GLY A 188 -0.41 -4.58 1.47
CA GLY A 188 -1.10 -4.71 0.18
C GLY A 188 -0.14 -4.71 -1.01
N GLY A 189 1.01 -4.03 -0.88
CA GLY A 189 2.11 -4.13 -1.83
C GLY A 189 2.74 -5.52 -1.82
N ASN A 190 2.92 -6.12 -0.64
CA ASN A 190 3.33 -7.52 -0.50
C ASN A 190 2.33 -8.46 -1.20
N LEU A 191 1.04 -8.36 -0.87
CA LEU A 191 -0.03 -9.17 -1.48
C LEU A 191 -0.05 -9.03 -3.00
N SER A 192 0.21 -7.83 -3.53
CA SER A 192 0.29 -7.59 -4.98
C SER A 192 1.45 -8.34 -5.64
N ALA A 193 2.64 -8.27 -5.04
CA ALA A 193 3.81 -8.99 -5.54
C ALA A 193 3.63 -10.52 -5.42
N CYS A 194 3.17 -10.99 -4.26
CA CYS A 194 2.90 -12.40 -3.99
C CYS A 194 1.80 -12.97 -4.91
N LEU A 195 0.77 -12.19 -5.22
CA LEU A 195 -0.27 -12.61 -6.16
C LEU A 195 0.32 -12.84 -7.55
N CYS A 196 1.18 -11.95 -8.04
CA CYS A 196 1.86 -12.16 -9.33
C CYS A 196 2.65 -13.48 -9.34
N ILE A 197 3.41 -13.76 -8.28
CA ILE A 197 4.15 -15.03 -8.13
C ILE A 197 3.18 -16.22 -8.11
N LYS A 198 2.11 -16.16 -7.30
CA LYS A 198 1.13 -17.25 -7.20
C LYS A 198 0.46 -17.57 -8.53
N ARG A 199 0.02 -16.54 -9.27
CA ARG A 199 -0.59 -16.73 -10.61
C ARG A 199 0.40 -17.38 -11.57
N GLN A 200 1.67 -16.99 -11.52
CA GLN A 200 2.73 -17.55 -12.34
C GLN A 200 3.01 -19.02 -12.00
N GLU A 201 3.13 -19.36 -10.72
CA GLU A 201 3.35 -20.73 -10.24
C GLU A 201 2.18 -21.66 -10.59
N GLU A 202 0.96 -21.15 -10.54
CA GLU A 202 -0.26 -21.92 -10.82
C GLU A 202 -0.67 -21.91 -12.30
N GLY A 203 0.09 -21.23 -13.17
CA GLY A 203 -0.20 -21.15 -14.61
C GLY A 203 -1.53 -20.45 -14.94
N LYS A 204 -1.95 -19.50 -14.09
CA LYS A 204 -3.20 -18.76 -14.24
C LYS A 204 -2.98 -17.42 -14.96
N SER A 205 -4.06 -16.74 -15.32
CA SER A 205 -4.00 -15.41 -15.95
C SER A 205 -3.22 -14.42 -15.08
N MET A 206 -2.21 -13.79 -15.69
CA MET A 206 -1.30 -12.85 -15.03
C MET A 206 -1.89 -11.43 -14.97
N PRO A 207 -1.62 -10.66 -13.91
CA PRO A 207 -1.85 -9.22 -13.93
C PRO A 207 -1.08 -8.52 -15.05
N GLU A 208 -1.65 -7.47 -15.66
CA GLU A 208 -0.99 -6.69 -16.73
C GLU A 208 0.28 -5.99 -16.22
N ARG A 209 0.24 -5.52 -14.96
CA ARG A 209 1.31 -4.76 -14.27
C ARG A 209 1.03 -4.72 -12.78
N GLN A 210 2.07 -4.41 -11.99
CA GLN A 210 2.00 -4.33 -10.52
C GLN A 210 2.42 -2.96 -9.99
N LEU A 211 1.57 -2.34 -9.16
CA LEU A 211 1.85 -1.08 -8.45
C LEU A 211 2.17 -1.37 -6.98
N LEU A 212 3.44 -1.25 -6.60
CA LEU A 212 3.92 -1.58 -5.26
C LEU A 212 4.32 -0.30 -4.52
N LEU A 213 3.46 0.15 -3.61
CA LEU A 213 3.70 1.35 -2.80
C LEU A 213 4.33 0.94 -1.45
N TYR A 214 5.61 1.26 -1.28
CA TYR A 214 6.44 0.94 -0.10
C TYR A 214 6.17 -0.48 0.45
N PRO A 215 6.31 -1.52 -0.41
CA PRO A 215 5.85 -2.86 -0.09
C PRO A 215 6.71 -3.51 1.01
N GLY A 216 6.09 -4.36 1.83
CA GLY A 216 6.83 -5.35 2.60
C GLY A 216 7.28 -6.50 1.69
N ILE A 217 8.56 -6.83 1.63
CA ILE A 217 9.10 -7.82 0.66
C ILE A 217 10.01 -8.86 1.31
N ASP A 218 10.63 -8.58 2.45
CA ASP A 218 11.67 -9.48 2.98
C ASP A 218 11.57 -9.62 4.50
N SER A 219 10.70 -10.52 4.94
CA SER A 219 10.35 -10.62 6.36
C SER A 219 11.52 -10.92 7.32
N LYS A 220 12.61 -11.53 6.83
CA LYS A 220 13.83 -11.81 7.61
C LYS A 220 15.07 -11.10 7.03
N GLY A 221 14.86 -10.10 6.18
CA GLY A 221 15.93 -9.34 5.54
C GLY A 221 16.71 -8.47 6.53
N GLU A 222 18.04 -8.47 6.41
CA GLU A 222 18.91 -7.60 7.21
C GLU A 222 19.25 -6.30 6.46
N HIS A 223 18.23 -5.45 6.30
CA HIS A 223 18.36 -4.20 5.57
C HIS A 223 18.87 -3.05 6.44
N LEU A 224 19.61 -2.08 5.88
CA LEU A 224 20.15 -0.95 6.65
C LEU A 224 19.03 -0.04 7.16
N SER A 225 18.03 0.25 6.32
CA SER A 225 16.84 1.03 6.70
C SER A 225 16.11 0.43 7.90
N LEU A 226 16.05 -0.90 8.01
CA LEU A 226 15.45 -1.58 9.15
C LEU A 226 16.22 -1.28 10.45
N LYS A 227 17.53 -1.04 10.40
CA LYS A 227 18.34 -0.69 11.58
C LYS A 227 18.28 0.79 11.94
N THR A 228 18.16 1.67 10.93
CA THR A 228 18.28 3.13 11.11
C THR A 228 16.93 3.85 11.26
N LEU A 229 15.84 3.21 10.83
CA LEU A 229 14.50 3.83 10.73
C LEU A 229 13.40 3.06 11.46
N ASN A 230 13.73 2.05 12.27
CA ASN A 230 12.75 1.26 13.03
C ASN A 230 12.22 1.92 14.31
N GLU A 231 12.58 3.17 14.60
CA GLU A 231 12.03 3.93 15.74
C GLU A 231 11.77 5.39 15.39
N GLY A 232 10.64 5.93 15.83
CA GLY A 232 10.34 7.36 15.74
C GLY A 232 10.01 7.91 14.34
N TYR A 233 9.67 7.02 13.40
CA TYR A 233 9.29 7.32 12.01
C TYR A 233 8.00 6.58 11.58
N PHE A 234 6.96 6.60 12.42
CA PHE A 234 5.62 6.02 12.17
C PHE A 234 5.55 4.50 12.17
N LEU A 235 6.28 3.81 11.28
CA LEU A 235 6.42 2.35 11.30
C LEU A 235 7.64 2.01 12.14
N THR A 236 7.43 1.30 13.25
CA THR A 236 8.49 0.96 14.21
C THR A 236 8.69 -0.53 14.32
N GLN A 237 9.82 -0.97 14.89
CA GLN A 237 10.10 -2.39 15.15
C GLN A 237 8.96 -3.02 15.94
N ALA A 238 8.52 -2.38 17.03
CA ALA A 238 7.43 -2.88 17.86
C ALA A 238 6.12 -3.09 17.09
N ILE A 239 5.81 -2.22 16.12
CA ILE A 239 4.63 -2.36 15.25
C ILE A 239 4.82 -3.49 14.24
N MET A 240 5.99 -3.59 13.62
CA MET A 240 6.32 -4.65 12.68
C MET A 240 6.30 -6.03 13.35
N ASP A 241 6.87 -6.15 14.54
CA ASP A 241 6.83 -7.38 15.34
C ASP A 241 5.39 -7.74 15.71
N TRP A 242 4.57 -6.76 16.10
CA TRP A 242 3.15 -7.00 16.38
C TRP A 242 2.42 -7.52 15.13
N PHE A 243 2.66 -6.95 13.95
CA PHE A 243 2.08 -7.46 12.71
C PHE A 243 2.56 -8.88 12.39
N GLY A 244 3.88 -9.12 12.44
CA GLY A 244 4.49 -10.42 12.17
C GLY A 244 3.93 -11.51 13.08
N ASN A 245 3.85 -11.24 14.39
CA ASN A 245 3.35 -12.18 15.38
C ASN A 245 1.85 -12.53 15.24
N ASN A 246 1.06 -11.64 14.65
CA ASN A 246 -0.35 -11.92 14.36
C ASN A 246 -0.54 -12.65 13.02
N TYR A 247 0.36 -12.42 12.05
CA TYR A 247 0.18 -12.88 10.68
C TYR A 247 0.93 -14.18 10.34
N LEU A 248 2.13 -14.35 10.88
CA LEU A 248 3.09 -15.39 10.46
C LEU A 248 3.45 -16.31 11.63
N THR A 249 3.90 -17.51 11.28
CA THR A 249 4.66 -18.39 12.17
C THR A 249 6.12 -18.49 11.69
N GLU A 250 7.03 -18.97 12.54
CA GLU A 250 8.47 -19.02 12.23
C GLU A 250 8.84 -19.72 10.92
N LYS A 251 8.03 -20.70 10.49
CA LYS A 251 8.22 -21.45 9.24
C LYS A 251 7.81 -20.68 7.98
N ASP A 252 7.03 -19.61 8.12
CA ASP A 252 6.41 -18.92 6.97
C ASP A 252 7.33 -17.84 6.37
N HIS A 253 8.28 -17.31 7.15
CA HIS A 253 9.13 -16.18 6.76
C HIS A 253 9.93 -16.39 5.47
N ASP A 254 10.26 -17.64 5.14
CA ASP A 254 11.05 -17.99 3.96
C ASP A 254 10.19 -18.39 2.76
N ASN A 255 8.87 -18.40 2.92
CA ASN A 255 7.94 -18.71 1.84
C ASN A 255 7.93 -17.58 0.80
N ILE A 256 7.94 -17.93 -0.49
CA ILE A 256 7.89 -16.97 -1.60
C ILE A 256 6.64 -16.07 -1.60
N TYR A 257 5.58 -16.49 -0.92
CA TYR A 257 4.35 -15.71 -0.72
C TYR A 257 4.37 -14.82 0.53
N VAL A 258 5.50 -14.75 1.22
CA VAL A 258 5.80 -13.82 2.32
C VAL A 258 7.02 -12.98 1.96
N ALA A 259 8.06 -13.63 1.44
CA ALA A 259 9.30 -13.02 0.99
C ALA A 259 9.52 -13.18 -0.53
N PRO A 260 8.86 -12.36 -1.39
CA PRO A 260 8.99 -12.42 -2.85
C PRO A 260 10.42 -12.40 -3.40
N LEU A 261 11.39 -11.85 -2.66
CA LEU A 261 12.82 -11.87 -3.05
C LEU A 261 13.41 -13.29 -3.19
N LYS A 262 12.74 -14.30 -2.62
CA LYS A 262 13.16 -15.70 -2.69
C LYS A 262 12.63 -16.43 -3.93
N TYR A 263 11.88 -15.75 -4.80
CA TYR A 263 11.33 -16.38 -5.99
C TYR A 263 12.42 -16.66 -7.05
N GLU A 264 12.35 -17.81 -7.71
CA GLU A 264 13.44 -18.26 -8.61
C GLU A 264 13.27 -17.85 -10.07
N THR A 265 12.04 -17.51 -10.52
CA THR A 265 11.77 -17.14 -11.93
C THR A 265 11.14 -15.74 -12.11
N PRO A 266 11.77 -14.69 -11.55
CA PRO A 266 11.24 -13.32 -11.62
C PRO A 266 11.07 -12.76 -13.04
N GLU A 267 11.76 -13.29 -14.05
CA GLU A 267 11.71 -12.81 -15.44
C GLU A 267 10.32 -12.94 -16.08
N LYS A 268 9.43 -13.74 -15.48
CA LYS A 268 8.04 -13.92 -15.93
C LYS A 268 7.05 -13.01 -15.21
N LEU A 269 7.49 -12.25 -14.21
CA LEU A 269 6.63 -11.33 -13.48
C LEU A 269 6.31 -10.08 -14.31
N PRO A 270 5.14 -9.46 -14.11
CA PRO A 270 4.70 -8.35 -14.94
C PRO A 270 5.48 -7.06 -14.61
N PRO A 271 5.49 -6.08 -15.54
CA PRO A 271 6.11 -4.77 -15.30
C PRO A 271 5.68 -4.13 -13.99
N ALA A 272 6.60 -3.47 -13.29
CA ALA A 272 6.40 -2.98 -11.94
C ALA A 272 6.67 -1.48 -11.78
N VAL A 273 5.76 -0.76 -11.11
CA VAL A 273 6.04 0.55 -10.51
C VAL A 273 6.26 0.33 -9.02
N ILE A 274 7.47 0.62 -8.55
CA ILE A 274 7.88 0.39 -7.16
C ILE A 274 8.25 1.73 -6.53
N ILE A 275 7.52 2.10 -5.49
CA ILE A 275 7.69 3.37 -4.79
C ILE A 275 8.23 3.10 -3.39
N THR A 276 9.24 3.83 -2.95
CA THR A 276 9.76 3.73 -1.58
C THR A 276 9.74 5.09 -0.88
N ALA A 277 9.73 5.09 0.44
CA ALA A 277 9.78 6.30 1.27
C ALA A 277 11.14 6.40 1.97
N GLY A 278 11.74 7.59 2.01
CA GLY A 278 13.10 7.74 2.52
C GLY A 278 13.26 7.50 4.03
N PHE A 279 12.21 7.75 4.81
CA PHE A 279 12.14 7.52 6.26
C PHE A 279 11.19 6.35 6.57
N ASP A 280 11.52 5.18 6.03
CA ASP A 280 10.75 3.95 6.14
C ASP A 280 11.69 2.77 6.41
N PRO A 281 11.44 1.93 7.43
CA PRO A 281 12.24 0.72 7.63
C PRO A 281 12.18 -0.24 6.43
N LEU A 282 11.10 -0.24 5.64
CA LEU A 282 10.93 -1.09 4.46
C LEU A 282 11.56 -0.52 3.17
N ARG A 283 12.27 0.62 3.27
CA ARG A 283 12.85 1.31 2.11
C ARG A 283 13.78 0.40 1.31
N ASP A 284 14.77 -0.17 1.98
CA ASP A 284 15.85 -0.89 1.29
C ASP A 284 15.37 -2.25 0.75
N GLU A 285 14.41 -2.93 1.39
CA GLU A 285 13.83 -4.17 0.84
C GLU A 285 12.98 -3.91 -0.42
N GLY A 286 12.26 -2.78 -0.47
CA GLY A 286 11.56 -2.35 -1.68
C GLY A 286 12.53 -2.06 -2.84
N GLN A 287 13.67 -1.42 -2.55
CA GLN A 287 14.75 -1.17 -3.52
C GLN A 287 15.42 -2.48 -3.96
N ALA A 288 15.64 -3.40 -3.03
CA ALA A 288 16.17 -4.73 -3.33
C ALA A 288 15.25 -5.50 -4.28
N TYR A 289 13.93 -5.42 -4.09
CA TYR A 289 12.97 -6.05 -5.00
C TYR A 289 12.98 -5.42 -6.40
N ALA A 290 13.08 -4.09 -6.49
CA ALA A 290 13.22 -3.42 -7.77
C ALA A 290 14.49 -3.85 -8.51
N LEU A 291 15.62 -3.96 -7.81
CA LEU A 291 16.87 -4.46 -8.38
C LEU A 291 16.76 -5.93 -8.80
N PHE A 292 16.12 -6.77 -7.99
CA PHE A 292 15.86 -8.18 -8.27
C PHE A 292 15.08 -8.37 -9.57
N LEU A 293 13.98 -7.63 -9.76
CA LEU A 293 13.19 -7.64 -11.00
C LEU A 293 13.98 -7.09 -12.21
N LYS A 294 14.71 -5.98 -12.03
CA LYS A 294 15.53 -5.38 -13.10
C LYS A 294 16.61 -6.34 -13.60
N ASN A 295 17.29 -7.04 -12.67
CA ASN A 295 18.31 -8.02 -13.00
C ASN A 295 17.75 -9.23 -13.77
N ALA A 296 16.46 -9.53 -13.58
CA ALA A 296 15.75 -10.56 -14.33
C ALA A 296 15.22 -10.08 -15.69
N GLY A 297 15.41 -8.81 -16.05
CA GLY A 297 14.92 -8.23 -17.30
C GLY A 297 13.47 -7.73 -17.26
N VAL A 298 12.82 -7.71 -16.09
CA VAL A 298 11.49 -7.13 -15.95
C VAL A 298 11.58 -5.60 -16.06
N LYS A 299 10.63 -4.99 -16.76
CA LYS A 299 10.53 -3.54 -16.84
C LYS A 299 10.08 -2.97 -15.50
N VAL A 300 10.92 -2.13 -14.89
CA VAL A 300 10.66 -1.54 -13.58
C VAL A 300 10.86 -0.04 -13.62
N PHE A 301 9.83 0.71 -13.21
CA PHE A 301 9.99 2.08 -12.73
C PHE A 301 10.15 2.02 -11.21
N GLU A 302 11.23 2.61 -10.70
CA GLU A 302 11.52 2.66 -9.27
C GLU A 302 11.74 4.11 -8.88
N LYS A 303 11.09 4.55 -7.81
CA LYS A 303 11.31 5.89 -7.26
C LYS A 303 11.23 5.92 -5.75
N GLU A 304 12.24 6.52 -5.14
CA GLU A 304 12.21 6.91 -3.75
C GLU A 304 11.68 8.34 -3.57
N TYR A 305 10.75 8.52 -2.64
CA TYR A 305 10.36 9.83 -2.11
C TYR A 305 11.12 10.10 -0.80
N GLU A 306 12.33 10.65 -0.93
CA GLU A 306 13.33 10.79 0.15
C GLU A 306 12.81 11.45 1.43
N GLY A 307 11.91 12.42 1.30
CA GLY A 307 11.38 13.20 2.42
C GLY A 307 10.15 12.60 3.11
N MET A 308 9.68 11.43 2.65
CA MET A 308 8.42 10.82 3.09
C MET A 308 8.63 9.69 4.10
N ILE A 309 7.59 9.42 4.87
CA ILE A 309 7.50 8.30 5.83
C ILE A 309 6.66 7.17 5.24
N HIS A 310 6.72 5.99 5.86
CA HIS A 310 5.85 4.87 5.52
C HIS A 310 4.36 5.29 5.54
N GLY A 311 3.57 4.83 4.56
CA GLY A 311 2.13 5.11 4.48
C GLY A 311 1.76 6.48 3.89
N PHE A 312 2.72 7.27 3.38
CA PHE A 312 2.47 8.67 2.98
C PHE A 312 1.36 8.86 1.93
N MET A 313 1.06 7.85 1.11
CA MET A 313 -0.03 7.94 0.12
C MET A 313 -1.40 8.06 0.78
N ASN A 314 -1.55 7.61 2.03
CA ASN A 314 -2.77 7.78 2.82
C ASN A 314 -2.88 9.19 3.45
N PHE A 315 -1.85 10.04 3.36
CA PHE A 315 -1.77 11.34 4.04
C PHE A 315 -1.91 12.53 3.10
N THR A 316 -2.97 12.55 2.29
CA THR A 316 -3.18 13.56 1.22
C THR A 316 -3.42 14.97 1.74
N ILE A 317 -3.54 15.14 3.06
CA ILE A 317 -3.51 16.46 3.69
C ILE A 317 -2.21 17.22 3.41
N GLU A 318 -1.07 16.53 3.26
CA GLU A 318 0.17 17.15 2.81
C GLU A 318 0.14 17.30 1.28
N PRO A 319 0.18 18.53 0.73
CA PRO A 319 0.08 18.74 -0.71
C PRO A 319 1.17 18.07 -1.54
N THR A 320 2.35 17.81 -0.95
CA THR A 320 3.44 17.11 -1.64
C THR A 320 3.05 15.69 -2.02
N ASN A 321 2.21 15.02 -1.22
CA ASN A 321 1.79 13.64 -1.47
C ASN A 321 0.84 13.56 -2.68
N TYR A 322 0.05 14.61 -2.93
CA TYR A 322 -0.78 14.69 -4.14
C TYR A 322 0.06 14.75 -5.43
N LYS A 323 1.22 15.41 -5.40
CA LYS A 323 2.13 15.43 -6.56
C LYS A 323 2.71 14.04 -6.85
N ALA A 324 3.01 13.29 -5.79
CA ALA A 324 3.46 11.90 -5.93
C ALA A 324 2.39 11.04 -6.61
N PHE A 325 1.10 11.18 -6.23
CA PHE A 325 0.01 10.48 -6.92
C PHE A 325 -0.04 10.73 -8.43
N ILE A 326 0.13 11.98 -8.88
CA ILE A 326 0.08 12.32 -10.30
C ILE A 326 1.21 11.60 -11.05
N GLU A 327 2.44 11.72 -10.56
CA GLU A 327 3.61 11.10 -11.17
C GLU A 327 3.49 9.57 -11.17
N ILE A 328 3.15 8.97 -10.03
CA ILE A 328 2.98 7.51 -9.90
C ILE A 328 1.93 7.00 -10.87
N ALA A 329 0.79 7.69 -10.99
CA ALA A 329 -0.27 7.28 -11.91
C ALA A 329 0.15 7.41 -13.38
N GLU A 330 0.90 8.46 -13.73
CA GLU A 330 1.44 8.63 -15.08
C GLU A 330 2.42 7.51 -15.45
N GLU A 331 3.38 7.20 -14.57
CA GLU A 331 4.34 6.12 -14.78
C GLU A 331 3.65 4.75 -14.82
N PHE A 332 2.68 4.53 -13.94
CA PHE A 332 1.92 3.28 -13.92
C PHE A 332 1.05 3.08 -15.15
N LYS A 333 0.54 4.16 -15.75
CA LYS A 333 -0.19 4.11 -17.02
C LYS A 333 0.72 3.76 -18.20
N ASN A 334 1.95 4.25 -18.18
CA ASN A 334 2.89 4.16 -19.30
C ASN A 334 3.81 2.92 -19.25
N ILE A 335 3.91 2.25 -18.11
CA ILE A 335 4.72 1.03 -17.99
C ILE A 335 4.05 -0.13 -18.75
N ALA A 336 4.68 -0.61 -19.81
CA ALA A 336 4.23 -1.74 -20.64
C ALA A 336 5.41 -2.58 -21.07
#